data_AF-A0AAD4VE60-F1
#
_entry.id   AF-A0AAD4VE60-F1
#
_cell.length_a   1.000
_cell.length_b   1.000
_cell.length_c   1.000
_cell.angle_alpha   90.00
_cell.angle_beta   90.00
_cell.angle_gamma   90.00
#
_symmetry.space_group_name_H-M   'P 1'
#
loop_
_entity.id
_entity.type
_entity.pdbx_description
1 polymer ?
#
loop_
_entity_poly.entity_id
_entity_poly.type
_entity_poly.pdbx_seq_one_letter_code
_entity_poly.pdbx_strand_id
1 'polypeptide(L)'
;MSDIDYAITQDEPTRPVVNSPTEVKRVHEGWRMANKVCRLVMKKTITEAIFGGVPETKSAKQFMESIERKFKESGKAEMKILMSRLANTKYEGGGNVREHIPGSALP
;
A
#
# COMPACT_ATOMS: atom_id res chain seq x y z
N MET A 1 6.31 -14.83 20.55
CA MET A 1 5.72 -14.20 19.35
C MET A 1 6.92 -13.85 18.50
N SER A 2 7.25 -14.68 17.52
CA SER A 2 8.37 -14.39 16.62
C SER A 2 8.11 -13.04 15.96
N ASP A 3 9.14 -12.20 15.80
CA ASP A 3 9.05 -10.91 15.09
C ASP A 3 8.74 -11.16 13.61
N ILE A 4 7.48 -11.50 13.33
CA ILE A 4 6.96 -11.76 11.99
C ILE A 4 7.11 -10.50 11.15
N ASP A 5 7.01 -9.33 11.80
CA ASP A 5 7.24 -8.01 11.22
C ASP A 5 8.68 -7.81 10.71
N TYR A 6 9.65 -8.61 11.16
CA TYR A 6 11.03 -8.58 10.68
C TYR A 6 11.13 -8.70 9.15
N ALA A 7 10.31 -9.55 8.52
CA ALA A 7 10.30 -9.73 7.06
C ALA A 7 9.62 -8.58 6.28
N ILE A 8 8.97 -7.67 7.00
CA ILE A 8 8.29 -6.50 6.44
C ILE A 8 9.16 -5.24 6.65
N THR A 9 9.90 -5.17 7.75
CA THR A 9 10.74 -4.01 8.11
C THR A 9 12.15 -4.10 7.52
N GLN A 10 12.73 -5.30 7.43
CA GLN A 10 14.09 -5.50 6.93
C GLN A 10 14.12 -5.96 5.48
N ASP A 11 15.17 -5.54 4.77
CA ASP A 11 15.46 -6.06 3.44
C ASP A 11 15.84 -7.54 3.47
N GLU A 12 15.71 -8.21 2.32
CA GLU A 12 16.11 -9.61 2.18
C GLU A 12 17.60 -9.73 2.51
N PRO A 13 17.97 -10.52 3.54
CA PRO A 13 19.36 -10.72 3.88
C PRO A 13 20.07 -11.44 2.75
N THR A 14 21.35 -11.12 2.56
CA THR A 14 22.17 -11.73 1.51
C THR A 14 22.08 -13.25 1.58
N ARG A 15 21.77 -13.86 0.43
CA ARG A 15 21.64 -15.31 0.33
C ARG A 15 22.94 -15.98 0.78
N PRO A 16 22.90 -16.88 1.78
CA PRO A 16 24.10 -17.56 2.24
C PRO A 16 24.64 -18.49 1.15
N VAL A 17 25.96 -18.57 1.05
CA VAL A 17 26.68 -19.54 0.23
C VAL A 17 27.07 -20.77 1.07
N VAL A 18 27.57 -21.83 0.42
CA VAL A 18 27.90 -23.11 1.10
C VAL A 18 28.82 -22.91 2.31
N ASN A 19 29.79 -22.01 2.21
CA ASN A 19 30.78 -21.73 3.24
C ASN A 19 30.39 -20.59 4.20
N SER A 20 29.16 -20.08 4.12
CA SER A 20 28.71 -19.03 5.04
C SER A 20 28.65 -19.54 6.49
N PRO A 21 28.96 -18.67 7.48
CA PRO A 21 28.82 -19.00 8.89
C PRO A 21 27.42 -19.48 9.23
N THR A 22 27.31 -20.37 10.22
CA THR A 22 26.03 -20.91 10.70
C THR A 22 25.04 -19.80 11.08
N GLU A 23 25.55 -18.70 11.64
CA GLU A 23 24.71 -17.56 12.02
C GLU A 23 24.07 -16.86 10.81
N VAL A 24 24.82 -16.67 9.73
CA VAL A 24 24.30 -16.06 8.49
C VAL A 24 23.20 -16.95 7.89
N LYS A 25 23.41 -18.27 7.90
CA LYS A 25 22.40 -19.24 7.44
C LYS A 25 21.14 -19.19 8.31
N ARG A 26 21.31 -19.09 9.63
CA ARG A 26 20.21 -19.00 10.61
C ARG A 26 19.37 -17.74 10.41
N VAL A 27 20.02 -16.58 10.27
CA VAL A 27 19.34 -15.29 10.02
C VAL A 27 18.54 -15.34 8.72
N HIS A 28 19.16 -15.81 7.62
CA HIS A 28 18.46 -15.92 6.34
C HIS A 28 17.27 -16.89 6.41
N GLU A 29 17.41 -18.02 7.10
CA GLU A 29 16.31 -18.98 7.29
C GLU A 29 15.16 -18.38 8.10
N GLY A 30 15.49 -17.67 9.19
CA GLY A 30 14.52 -16.96 10.03
C GLY A 30 13.73 -15.94 9.23
N TRP A 31 14.43 -15.09 8.45
CA TRP A 31 13.78 -14.13 7.56
C TRP A 31 12.88 -14.83 6.52
N ARG A 32 13.35 -15.91 5.90
CA ARG A 32 12.59 -16.65 4.89
C ARG A 32 11.28 -17.21 5.45
N MET A 33 11.31 -17.73 6.67
CA MET A 33 10.12 -18.27 7.33
C MET A 33 9.15 -17.15 7.73
N ALA A 34 9.65 -16.06 8.32
CA ALA A 34 8.83 -14.88 8.63
C ALA A 34 8.17 -14.32 7.35
N ASN A 35 8.92 -14.19 6.25
CA ASN A 35 8.42 -13.73 4.96
C ASN A 35 7.30 -14.63 4.42
N LYS A 36 7.47 -15.96 4.52
CA LYS A 36 6.44 -16.92 4.09
C LYS A 36 5.16 -16.78 4.92
N VAL A 37 5.28 -16.67 6.24
CA VAL A 37 4.13 -16.49 7.14
C VAL A 37 3.42 -15.16 6.87
N CYS A 38 4.15 -14.06 6.79
CA CYS A 38 3.60 -12.74 6.43
C CYS A 38 2.79 -12.79 5.14
N ARG A 39 3.37 -13.35 4.07
CA ARG A 39 2.69 -13.45 2.77
C ARG A 39 1.39 -14.26 2.85
N LEU A 40 1.37 -15.34 3.62
CA LEU A 40 0.16 -16.15 3.80
C LEU A 40 -0.91 -15.41 4.60
N VAL A 41 -0.52 -14.71 5.68
CA VAL A 41 -1.44 -13.90 6.48
C VAL A 41 -2.02 -12.78 5.61
N MET A 42 -1.18 -12.00 4.94
CA MET A 42 -1.59 -10.92 4.04
C MET A 42 -2.56 -11.40 2.96
N LYS A 43 -2.27 -12.54 2.30
CA LYS A 43 -3.18 -13.14 1.29
C LYS A 43 -4.54 -13.56 1.85
N LYS A 44 -4.61 -13.92 3.14
CA LYS A 44 -5.86 -14.34 3.78
C LYS A 44 -6.64 -13.18 4.37
N THR A 45 -5.96 -12.14 4.84
CA THR A 45 -6.59 -11.02 5.55
C THR A 45 -6.94 -9.85 4.65
N ILE A 46 -6.22 -9.68 3.53
CA ILE A 46 -6.44 -8.58 2.60
C ILE A 46 -7.39 -9.05 1.49
N THR A 47 -8.43 -8.27 1.26
CA THR A 47 -9.48 -8.59 0.30
C THR A 47 -9.00 -8.56 -1.15
N GLU A 48 -9.65 -9.34 -2.02
CA GLU A 48 -9.34 -9.39 -3.45
C GLU A 48 -9.46 -8.02 -4.14
N ALA A 49 -10.32 -7.12 -3.66
CA ALA A 49 -10.40 -5.75 -4.21
C ALA A 49 -9.06 -5.00 -4.12
N ILE A 50 -8.31 -5.24 -3.04
CA ILE A 50 -6.98 -4.68 -2.82
C ILE A 50 -5.95 -5.51 -3.62
N PHE A 51 -6.01 -6.83 -3.48
CA PHE A 51 -5.04 -7.78 -4.06
C PHE A 51 -5.07 -7.86 -5.59
N GLY A 52 -6.26 -7.82 -6.21
CA GLY A 52 -6.49 -8.07 -7.63
C GLY A 52 -5.88 -7.02 -8.57
N GLY A 53 -5.38 -5.91 -8.02
CA GLY A 53 -4.57 -4.94 -8.78
C GLY A 53 -3.13 -4.80 -8.30
N VAL A 54 -2.67 -5.67 -7.40
CA VAL A 54 -1.26 -5.71 -6.96
C VAL A 54 -0.56 -6.84 -7.72
N PRO A 55 0.56 -6.59 -8.42
CA PRO A 55 1.31 -7.63 -9.11
C PRO A 55 1.86 -8.67 -8.12
N GLU A 56 2.15 -9.89 -8.61
CA GLU A 56 2.75 -10.92 -7.76
C GLU A 56 4.13 -10.48 -7.24
N THR A 57 4.30 -10.51 -5.92
CA THR A 57 5.55 -10.08 -5.26
C THR A 57 6.30 -11.24 -4.61
N LYS A 58 7.63 -11.10 -4.56
CA LYS A 58 8.55 -12.11 -4.02
C LYS A 58 8.66 -12.05 -2.49
N SER A 59 8.45 -10.88 -1.89
CA SER A 59 8.49 -10.67 -0.44
C SER A 59 7.26 -9.96 0.11
N ALA A 60 7.02 -10.11 1.41
CA ALA A 60 5.99 -9.40 2.17
C ALA A 60 6.23 -7.89 2.15
N LYS A 61 7.48 -7.45 2.26
CA LYS A 61 7.86 -6.03 2.12
C LYS A 61 7.43 -5.46 0.77
N GLN A 62 7.81 -6.11 -0.34
CA GLN A 62 7.41 -5.70 -1.69
C GLN A 62 5.88 -5.68 -1.88
N PHE A 63 5.18 -6.63 -1.25
CA PHE A 63 3.73 -6.66 -1.26
C PHE A 63 3.13 -5.41 -0.63
N MET A 64 3.60 -5.04 0.57
CA MET A 64 3.16 -3.85 1.29
C MET A 64 3.49 -2.55 0.52
N GLU A 65 4.69 -2.45 -0.06
CA GLU A 65 5.08 -1.31 -0.90
C GLU A 65 4.19 -1.16 -2.15
N SER A 66 3.75 -2.29 -2.71
CA SER A 66 2.85 -2.28 -3.88
C SER A 66 1.44 -1.82 -3.50
N ILE A 67 0.94 -2.23 -2.34
CA ILE A 67 -0.29 -1.70 -1.76
C ILE A 67 -0.16 -0.19 -1.55
N GLU A 68 0.88 0.26 -0.86
CA GLU A 68 1.10 1.68 -0.54
C GLU A 68 1.08 2.55 -1.81
N ARG A 69 1.79 2.10 -2.86
CA ARG A 69 1.81 2.77 -4.16
C ARG A 69 0.45 2.81 -4.84
N LYS A 70 -0.28 1.70 -4.87
CA LYS A 70 -1.62 1.62 -5.46
C LYS A 70 -2.59 2.59 -4.79
N PHE A 71 -2.57 2.69 -3.46
CA PHE A 71 -3.43 3.62 -2.72
C PHE A 71 -3.03 5.09 -2.98
N LYS A 72 -1.73 5.39 -3.07
CA LYS A 72 -1.25 6.73 -3.47
C LYS A 72 -1.71 7.10 -4.89
N GLU A 73 -1.70 6.16 -5.83
CA GLU A 73 -2.17 6.37 -7.21
C GLU A 73 -3.68 6.54 -7.28
N SER A 74 -4.46 5.72 -6.55
CA SER A 74 -5.92 5.84 -6.46
C SER A 74 -6.34 7.22 -5.96
N GLY A 75 -5.73 7.72 -4.87
CA GLY A 75 -6.04 9.04 -4.34
C GLY A 75 -5.74 10.17 -5.34
N LYS A 76 -4.66 10.05 -6.13
CA LYS A 76 -4.36 11.01 -7.20
C LYS A 76 -5.40 10.95 -8.32
N ALA A 77 -5.84 9.75 -8.71
CA ALA A 77 -6.85 9.56 -9.73
C ALA A 77 -8.21 10.13 -9.30
N GLU A 78 -8.64 9.85 -8.07
CA GLU A 78 -9.85 10.40 -7.47
C GLU A 78 -9.81 11.93 -7.42
N MET A 79 -8.69 12.51 -6.95
CA MET A 79 -8.51 13.96 -6.94
C MET A 79 -8.64 14.55 -8.35
N LYS A 80 -8.01 13.93 -9.37
CA LYS A 80 -8.14 14.36 -10.76
C LYS A 80 -9.59 14.29 -11.25
N ILE A 81 -10.32 13.25 -10.90
CA ILE A 81 -11.75 13.09 -11.25
C ILE A 81 -12.56 14.20 -10.59
N LEU A 82 -12.35 14.48 -9.31
CA LEU A 82 -13.05 15.54 -8.59
C LEU A 82 -12.77 16.93 -9.18
N MET A 83 -11.50 17.24 -9.47
CA MET A 83 -11.11 18.50 -10.12
C MET A 83 -11.72 18.64 -11.52
N SER A 84 -11.75 17.53 -12.28
CA SER A 84 -12.38 17.50 -13.59
C SER A 84 -13.89 17.70 -13.50
N ARG A 85 -14.57 17.09 -12.52
CA ARG A 85 -15.98 17.33 -12.26
C ARG A 85 -16.20 18.80 -11.91
N LEU A 86 -15.47 19.34 -10.94
CA LEU A 86 -15.57 20.73 -10.52
C LEU A 86 -15.39 21.71 -11.68
N ALA A 87 -14.38 21.52 -12.53
CA ALA A 87 -14.11 22.39 -13.68
C ALA A 87 -15.20 22.30 -14.77
N ASN A 88 -15.84 21.14 -14.92
CA ASN A 88 -16.87 20.91 -15.94
C ASN A 88 -18.29 21.13 -15.42
N THR A 89 -18.49 21.27 -14.11
CA THR A 89 -19.78 21.65 -13.54
C THR A 89 -20.09 23.08 -13.97
N LYS A 90 -21.00 23.22 -14.93
CA LYS A 90 -21.51 24.53 -15.34
C LYS A 90 -22.46 25.04 -14.26
N TYR A 91 -22.29 26.30 -13.90
CA TYR A 91 -23.21 27.00 -13.02
C TYR A 91 -24.49 27.33 -13.80
N GLU A 92 -25.55 26.57 -13.56
CA GLU A 92 -26.89 26.85 -14.09
C GLU A 92 -27.50 27.95 -13.22
N GLY A 93 -27.34 29.21 -13.65
CA GLY A 93 -27.59 30.40 -12.85
C GLY A 93 -28.95 30.41 -12.15
N GLY A 94 -28.92 30.21 -10.83
CA GLY A 94 -30.11 30.24 -9.97
C GLY A 94 -29.87 30.72 -8.53
N GLY A 95 -28.64 30.97 -8.09
CA GLY A 95 -28.33 31.43 -6.72
C GLY A 95 -26.86 31.77 -6.51
N ASN A 96 -26.56 32.79 -5.70
CA ASN A 96 -25.21 33.37 -5.56
C ASN A 96 -24.13 32.28 -5.43
N VAL A 97 -23.02 32.40 -6.18
CA VAL A 97 -21.89 31.45 -6.15
C VAL A 97 -21.41 31.17 -4.72
N ARG A 98 -21.56 32.13 -3.80
CA ARG A 98 -21.25 32.00 -2.37
C ARG A 98 -22.05 30.91 -1.64
N GLU A 99 -23.28 30.62 -2.06
CA GLU A 99 -24.14 29.58 -1.46
C GLU A 99 -23.71 28.16 -1.86
N HIS A 100 -22.90 28.03 -2.92
CA HIS A 100 -22.45 26.75 -3.47
C HIS A 100 -21.03 26.36 -2.99
N ILE A 101 -20.37 27.22 -2.20
CA ILE A 101 -19.09 26.93 -1.55
C ILE A 101 -19.36 26.59 -0.08
N PRO A 102 -19.35 25.30 0.32
CA PRO A 102 -19.55 24.92 1.71
C PRO A 102 -18.35 25.42 2.53
N GLY A 103 -18.54 26.53 3.23
CA GLY A 103 -17.53 27.11 4.12
C GLY A 103 -17.48 28.65 4.22
N SER A 104 -18.29 29.40 3.47
CA SER A 104 -18.26 30.88 3.55
C SER A 104 -19.35 31.53 4.42
N ALA A 105 -20.16 30.73 5.13
CA ALA A 105 -21.04 31.22 6.18
C ALA A 105 -20.50 30.79 7.55
N LEU A 106 -19.63 31.61 8.12
CA LEU A 106 -19.48 31.68 9.57
C LEU A 106 -19.85 33.11 10.01
N PRO A 107 -20.57 33.25 11.13
CA PRO A 107 -21.03 34.54 11.67
C PRO A 107 -19.89 35.44 12.11
#